data_AF-A0A6S6T2P1-F1
#
_entry.id   AF-A0A6S6T2P1-F1
#
_cell.length_a   1.000
_cell.length_b   1.000
_cell.length_c   1.000
_cell.angle_alpha   90.00
_cell.angle_beta   90.00
_cell.angle_gamma   90.00
#
_symmetry.space_group_name_H-M   'P 1'
#
loop_
_entity.id
_entity.type
_entity.pdbx_description
1 polymer ?
#
loop_
_entity_poly.entity_id
_entity_poly.type
_entity_poly.pdbx_seq_one_letter_code
_entity_poly.pdbx_strand_id
1 'polypeptide(L)'
;MKKIIILMLVSLTFLTANNDNNESNRSCGSIEVKGCFDSNFMSKLLTTVCEKGKMEACYNLGLMYAQGEGITKNKAKAIELFQKACDGGIEEGCENYKILTTCEE
;
A
#
# COMPACT_ATOMS: atom_id res chain seq x y z
N MET A 1 -37.21 4.15 -40.60
CA MET A 1 -37.79 3.73 -39.30
C MET A 1 -36.82 2.89 -38.46
N LYS A 2 -36.29 1.74 -38.95
CA LYS A 2 -35.32 0.90 -38.19
C LYS A 2 -34.01 1.60 -37.76
N LYS A 3 -33.46 2.51 -38.57
CA LYS A 3 -32.21 3.25 -38.24
C LYS A 3 -32.39 4.29 -37.11
N ILE A 4 -33.59 4.85 -36.95
CA ILE A 4 -33.90 5.81 -35.87
C ILE A 4 -34.02 5.08 -34.52
N ILE A 5 -34.54 3.85 -34.52
CA ILE A 5 -34.66 3.01 -33.31
C ILE A 5 -33.26 2.63 -32.78
N ILE A 6 -32.30 2.33 -33.66
CA ILE A 6 -30.92 1.99 -33.26
C ILE A 6 -30.20 3.20 -32.62
N LEU A 7 -30.40 4.41 -33.14
CA LEU A 7 -29.83 5.64 -32.58
C LEU A 7 -30.39 6.00 -31.19
N MET A 8 -31.66 5.69 -30.91
CA MET A 8 -32.27 5.89 -29.59
C MET A 8 -31.82 4.85 -28.54
N LEU A 9 -31.39 3.66 -28.96
CA LEU A 9 -30.92 2.62 -28.04
C LEU A 9 -29.46 2.84 -27.61
N VAL A 10 -28.65 3.44 -28.49
CA VAL A 10 -27.22 3.73 -28.20
C VAL A 10 -27.07 4.88 -27.19
N SER A 11 -28.04 5.79 -27.06
CA SER A 11 -28.02 6.83 -26.02
C SER A 11 -28.42 6.31 -24.63
N LEU A 12 -29.19 5.22 -24.54
CA LEU A 12 -29.57 4.61 -23.26
C LEU A 12 -28.40 3.90 -22.56
N THR A 13 -27.36 3.49 -23.29
CA THR A 13 -26.20 2.78 -22.72
C THR A 13 -25.13 3.69 -22.09
N PHE A 14 -25.30 5.02 -22.13
CA PHE A 14 -24.35 5.96 -21.52
C PHE A 14 -24.63 6.28 -20.02
N LEU A 15 -25.60 5.62 -19.39
CA LEU A 15 -26.00 5.90 -17.99
C LEU A 15 -25.38 5.00 -16.92
N THR A 16 -24.46 4.10 -17.24
CA THR A 16 -23.72 3.37 -16.19
C THR A 16 -22.30 3.91 -16.07
N ALA A 17 -22.18 5.12 -15.52
CA ALA A 17 -20.98 5.48 -14.78
C ALA A 17 -20.99 4.63 -13.50
N ASN A 18 -20.15 3.59 -13.47
CA ASN A 18 -19.91 2.82 -12.26
C ASN A 18 -19.14 3.73 -11.30
N ASN A 19 -19.85 4.15 -10.25
CA ASN A 19 -19.28 4.68 -9.03
C ASN A 19 -18.45 3.55 -8.42
N ASP A 20 -17.13 3.70 -8.36
CA ASP A 20 -16.29 2.76 -7.62
C ASP A 20 -16.59 2.91 -6.13
N ASN A 21 -17.56 2.09 -5.73
CA ASN A 21 -17.84 1.67 -4.38
C ASN A 21 -16.57 1.07 -3.78
N ASN A 22 -16.16 1.52 -2.59
CA ASN A 22 -15.79 0.67 -1.47
C ASN A 22 -15.14 1.51 -0.36
N GLU A 23 -15.95 2.14 0.49
CA GLU A 23 -15.51 2.42 1.87
C GLU A 23 -15.35 1.08 2.58
N SER A 24 -14.18 0.49 2.39
CA SER A 24 -13.78 -0.76 3.01
C SER A 24 -13.53 -0.47 4.48
N ASN A 25 -14.49 -0.89 5.31
CA ASN A 25 -14.33 -1.29 6.70
C ASN A 25 -13.33 -0.45 7.52
N ARG A 26 -13.72 0.79 7.79
CA ARG A 26 -12.99 1.73 8.64
C ARG A 26 -13.20 1.36 10.11
N SER A 27 -12.29 0.55 10.67
CA SER A 27 -12.14 0.42 12.11
C SER A 27 -11.61 1.75 12.68
N CYS A 28 -12.50 2.58 13.25
CA CYS A 28 -12.11 3.77 13.99
C CYS A 28 -11.77 3.38 15.43
N GLY A 29 -10.53 3.63 15.84
CA GLY A 29 -10.17 3.69 17.26
C GLY A 29 -10.94 4.80 17.97
N SER A 30 -11.33 4.55 19.22
CA SER A 30 -12.30 5.30 20.02
C SER A 30 -11.82 6.67 20.56
N ILE A 31 -11.02 7.43 19.81
CA ILE A 31 -10.53 8.77 20.22
C ILE A 31 -10.70 9.71 19.03
N GLU A 32 -11.11 10.96 19.28
CA GLU A 32 -11.69 11.99 18.40
C GLU A 32 -10.94 12.41 17.12
N VAL A 33 -10.00 11.60 16.62
CA VAL A 33 -9.52 11.71 15.25
C VAL A 33 -10.58 11.12 14.31
N LYS A 34 -11.32 11.98 13.59
CA LYS A 34 -12.13 11.58 12.42
C LYS A 34 -11.21 11.15 11.27
N GLY A 35 -10.50 10.04 11.46
CA GLY A 35 -9.56 9.50 10.50
C GLY A 35 -9.44 8.01 10.75
N CYS A 36 -9.63 7.25 9.69
CA CYS A 36 -9.44 5.81 9.73
C CYS A 36 -8.00 5.56 9.36
N PHE A 37 -7.33 4.69 10.12
CA PHE A 37 -5.96 4.34 9.84
C PHE A 37 -5.90 3.55 8.53
N ASP A 38 -5.70 4.25 7.41
CA ASP A 38 -5.50 3.64 6.10
C ASP A 38 -4.03 3.23 5.97
N SER A 39 -3.80 1.92 6.03
CA SER A 39 -2.45 1.35 5.91
C SER A 39 -1.86 1.54 4.51
N ASN A 40 -2.68 1.77 3.48
CA ASN A 40 -2.19 2.15 2.15
C ASN A 40 -1.70 3.60 2.12
N PHE A 41 -2.41 4.50 2.80
CA PHE A 41 -1.91 5.86 3.00
C PHE A 41 -0.57 5.86 3.76
N MET A 42 -0.46 5.04 4.81
CA MET A 42 0.76 4.93 5.59
C MET A 42 1.93 4.39 4.76
N SER A 43 1.74 3.30 4.01
CA SER A 43 2.80 2.74 3.16
C SER A 43 3.28 3.75 2.11
N LYS A 44 2.37 4.54 1.53
CA LYS A 44 2.70 5.64 0.60
C LYS A 44 3.50 6.76 1.26
N LEU A 45 3.11 7.17 2.47
CA LEU A 45 3.83 8.18 3.23
C LEU A 45 5.25 7.71 3.56
N LEU A 46 5.39 6.48 4.08
CA LEU A 46 6.68 5.89 4.41
C LEU A 46 7.57 5.73 3.18
N THR A 47 7.01 5.35 2.02
CA THR A 47 7.74 5.30 0.75
C THR A 47 8.37 6.65 0.43
N THR A 48 7.58 7.72 0.46
CA THR A 48 8.06 9.08 0.17
C THR A 48 9.15 9.52 1.17
N VAL A 49 9.01 9.17 2.44
CA VAL A 49 9.96 9.57 3.49
C VAL A 49 11.26 8.75 3.42
N CYS A 50 11.17 7.46 3.11
CA CYS A 50 12.31 6.58 2.82
C CYS A 50 13.12 7.08 1.62
N GLU A 51 12.45 7.51 0.54
CA GLU A 51 13.09 8.10 -0.64
C GLU A 51 13.79 9.43 -0.34
N LYS A 52 13.29 10.19 0.64
CA LYS A 52 13.90 11.44 1.11
C LYS A 52 15.10 11.26 2.04
N GLY A 53 15.54 10.02 2.27
CA GLY A 53 16.75 9.75 3.05
C GLY A 53 16.54 9.42 4.52
N LYS A 54 15.29 9.38 5.02
CA LYS A 54 15.00 8.96 6.40
C LYS A 54 14.86 7.44 6.47
N MET A 55 15.92 6.78 6.91
CA MET A 55 16.09 5.33 6.77
C MET A 55 15.21 4.54 7.73
N GLU A 56 14.79 5.15 8.84
CA GLU A 56 13.77 4.61 9.75
C GLU A 56 12.44 4.37 9.02
N ALA A 57 12.10 5.22 8.03
CA ALA A 57 10.91 4.99 7.22
C ALA A 57 11.07 3.81 6.26
N CYS A 58 12.28 3.57 5.75
CA CYS A 58 12.56 2.36 4.97
C CYS A 58 12.40 1.11 5.84
N TYR A 59 12.93 1.13 7.07
CA TYR A 59 12.76 0.05 8.04
C TYR A 59 11.28 -0.23 8.35
N ASN A 60 10.51 0.81 8.71
CA ASN A 60 9.09 0.66 9.03
C ASN A 60 8.27 0.16 7.83
N LEU A 61 8.56 0.63 6.61
CA LEU A 61 7.91 0.12 5.41
C LEU A 61 8.28 -1.35 5.15
N GLY A 62 9.53 -1.73 5.42
CA GLY A 62 9.99 -3.11 5.37
C GLY A 62 9.20 -4.01 6.31
N LEU A 63 8.97 -3.57 7.56
CA LEU A 63 8.13 -4.29 8.53
C LEU A 63 6.70 -4.48 8.02
N MET A 64 6.08 -3.42 7.48
CA MET A 64 4.73 -3.51 6.91
C MET A 64 4.65 -4.56 5.80
N TYR A 65 5.63 -4.61 4.89
CA TYR A 65 5.67 -5.61 3.84
C TYR A 65 6.03 -7.01 4.33
N ALA A 66 6.86 -7.15 5.38
CA ALA A 66 7.24 -8.45 5.94
C ALA A 66 6.06 -9.12 6.68
N GLN A 67 5.27 -8.31 7.40
CA GLN A 67 4.18 -8.77 8.24
C GLN A 67 2.82 -8.76 7.51
N GLY A 68 2.66 -7.91 6.49
CA GLY A 68 1.37 -7.70 5.83
C GLY A 68 0.40 -6.88 6.68
N GLU A 69 0.91 -5.94 7.47
CA GLU A 69 0.08 -5.08 8.34
C GLU A 69 -0.67 -4.04 7.51
N GLY A 70 -1.92 -4.38 7.18
CA GLY A 70 -2.83 -3.52 6.42
C GLY A 70 -2.44 -3.28 4.95
N ILE A 71 -1.36 -3.92 4.48
CA ILE A 71 -0.96 -4.02 3.07
C ILE A 71 -0.64 -5.48 2.71
N THR A 72 -0.60 -5.80 1.41
CA THR A 72 -0.24 -7.15 0.97
C THR A 72 1.21 -7.47 1.32
N LYS A 73 1.43 -8.59 2.02
CA LYS A 73 2.75 -9.09 2.37
C LYS A 73 3.61 -9.30 1.11
N ASN A 74 4.86 -8.83 1.15
CA ASN A 74 5.83 -9.00 0.08
C ASN A 74 7.25 -9.13 0.67
N LYS A 75 7.73 -10.38 0.78
CA LYS A 75 9.05 -10.69 1.36
C LYS A 75 10.18 -10.02 0.57
N ALA A 76 10.14 -10.09 -0.77
CA ALA A 76 11.17 -9.50 -1.62
C ALA A 76 11.27 -7.98 -1.41
N LYS A 77 10.12 -7.29 -1.36
CA LYS A 77 10.08 -5.85 -1.09
C LYS A 77 10.59 -5.50 0.31
N ALA A 78 10.26 -6.32 1.32
CA ALA A 78 10.77 -6.14 2.66
C ALA A 78 12.31 -6.26 2.71
N ILE A 79 12.89 -7.25 2.02
CA ILE A 79 14.35 -7.44 1.92
C ILE A 79 15.01 -6.19 1.32
N GLU A 80 14.52 -5.67 0.20
CA GLU A 80 15.06 -4.45 -0.43
C GLU A 80 15.04 -3.25 0.54
N LEU A 81 13.95 -3.09 1.29
CA LEU A 81 13.76 -1.97 2.20
C LEU A 81 14.63 -2.08 3.46
N PHE A 82 14.79 -3.29 3.99
CA PHE A 82 15.69 -3.55 5.10
C PHE A 82 17.15 -3.39 4.71
N GLN A 83 17.53 -3.81 3.50
CA GLN A 83 18.86 -3.54 2.96
C GLN A 83 19.12 -2.04 2.88
N LYS A 84 18.18 -1.27 2.32
CA LYS A 84 18.31 0.18 2.23
C LYS A 84 18.41 0.84 3.61
N ALA A 85 17.64 0.37 4.59
CA ALA A 85 17.72 0.84 5.96
C ALA A 85 19.09 0.51 6.59
N CYS A 86 19.62 -0.69 6.34
CA CYS A 86 20.94 -1.13 6.78
C CYS A 86 22.06 -0.26 6.19
N ASP A 87 22.06 -0.05 4.87
CA ASP A 87 23.01 0.83 4.17
C ASP A 87 22.94 2.27 4.70
N GLY A 88 21.77 2.63 5.23
CA GLY A 88 21.46 3.90 5.89
C GLY A 88 21.88 4.00 7.36
N GLY A 89 22.47 2.97 7.95
CA GLY A 89 22.93 2.94 9.34
C GLY A 89 21.87 2.50 10.37
N ILE A 90 20.72 1.96 9.93
CA ILE A 90 19.72 1.37 10.83
C ILE A 90 20.09 -0.09 11.09
N GLU A 91 20.59 -0.38 12.30
CA GLU A 91 21.09 -1.70 12.69
C GLU A 91 20.00 -2.77 12.62
N GLU A 92 18.77 -2.45 13.06
CA GLU A 92 17.61 -3.35 12.98
C GLU A 92 17.25 -3.68 11.52
N GLY A 93 17.56 -2.79 10.58
CA GLY A 93 17.46 -3.05 9.15
C GLY A 93 18.43 -4.13 8.71
N CYS A 94 19.68 -4.09 9.17
CA CYS A 94 20.69 -5.12 8.87
C CYS A 94 20.29 -6.48 9.44
N GLU A 95 19.80 -6.51 10.68
CA GLU A 95 19.34 -7.74 11.33
C GLU A 95 18.19 -8.39 10.55
N ASN A 96 17.16 -7.61 10.22
CA ASN A 96 16.00 -8.13 9.48
C ASN A 96 16.34 -8.50 8.04
N TYR A 97 17.22 -7.75 7.38
CA TYR A 97 17.76 -8.12 6.07
C TYR A 97 18.43 -9.49 6.15
N LYS A 98 19.31 -9.71 7.13
CA LYS A 98 19.97 -10.99 7.34
C LYS A 98 18.95 -12.10 7.61
N ILE A 99 18.05 -11.93 8.57
CA ILE A 99 17.02 -12.93 8.93
C ILE A 99 16.22 -13.37 7.69
N LEU A 100 15.76 -12.43 6.86
CA LEU A 100 14.94 -12.74 5.71
C LEU A 100 15.71 -13.32 4.52
N THR A 101 17.03 -13.13 4.47
CA THR A 101 17.90 -13.66 3.42
C THR A 101 18.59 -14.97 3.82
N THR A 102 18.66 -15.32 5.12
CA THR A 102 19.48 -16.44 5.60
C THR A 102 18.95 -17.87 5.38
N CYS A 103 17.78 -18.09 4.78
CA CYS A 103 17.33 -19.45 4.42
C CYS A 103 16.52 -19.41 3.12
N GLU A 104 17.23 -19.44 1.99
CA GLU A 104 16.74 -19.98 0.70
C GLU A 104 17.77 -21.03 0.24
N GLU A 105 17.80 -22.17 0.95
CA GLU A 105 18.34 -23.46 0.49
C GLU A 105 17.23 -24.52 0.60
#